data_AF-A0A8J3S3Z6-F1
#
_entry.id   AF-A0A8J3S3Z6-F1
#
_cell.length_a   1.000
_cell.length_b   1.000
_cell.length_c   1.000
_cell.angle_alpha   90.00
_cell.angle_beta   90.00
_cell.angle_gamma   90.00
#
_symmetry.space_group_name_H-M   'P 1'
#
loop_
_entity.id
_entity.type
_entity.pdbx_description
1 polymer ?
#
loop_
_entity_poly.entity_id
_entity_poly.type
_entity_poly.pdbx_seq_one_letter_code
_entity_poly.pdbx_strand_id
1 'polypeptide(L)'
;MSITAPDRRASARPVTRQDLVLIATEYGELLAAARATIAAAELGEPNPLEHLRHALKAHGQLPPAGARPVLLLAQCAVPITGWAEVTR
;
A
#
# COMPACT_ATOMS: atom_id res chain seq x y z
N MET A 1 -28.58 -1.11 36.80
CA MET A 1 -28.02 -0.40 35.64
C MET A 1 -27.04 -1.33 34.96
N SER A 2 -27.43 -1.98 33.86
CA SER A 2 -26.56 -2.89 33.12
C SER A 2 -25.96 -2.15 31.93
N ILE A 3 -24.63 -2.04 31.91
CA ILE A 3 -23.88 -1.48 30.78
C ILE A 3 -23.70 -2.60 29.77
N THR A 4 -24.47 -2.58 28.69
CA THR A 4 -24.26 -3.45 27.54
C THR A 4 -22.94 -3.05 26.88
N ALA A 5 -21.92 -3.90 26.99
CA ALA A 5 -20.68 -3.74 26.26
C ALA A 5 -20.96 -3.71 24.75
N PRO A 6 -20.44 -2.74 23.98
CA PRO A 6 -20.62 -2.74 22.54
C PRO A 6 -19.95 -3.98 21.94
N ASP A 7 -20.72 -4.74 21.17
CA ASP A 7 -20.25 -5.88 20.40
C ASP A 7 -19.13 -5.42 19.46
N ARG A 8 -17.90 -5.89 19.71
CA ARG A 8 -16.70 -5.57 18.92
C ARG A 8 -16.64 -6.31 17.58
N ARG A 9 -17.71 -7.02 17.19
CA ARG A 9 -17.88 -7.50 15.80
C ARG A 9 -18.34 -6.34 14.92
N ALA A 10 -17.49 -5.32 14.78
CA ALA A 10 -17.64 -4.38 13.68
C ALA A 10 -17.73 -5.21 12.38
N SER A 11 -18.89 -5.21 11.74
CA SER A 11 -19.10 -5.90 10.48
C SER A 11 -18.06 -5.42 9.48
N ALA A 12 -17.12 -6.29 9.11
CA ALA A 12 -16.25 -6.02 7.98
C ALA A 12 -17.15 -5.86 6.75
N ARG A 13 -17.23 -4.64 6.21
CA ARG A 13 -17.94 -4.40 4.96
C ARG A 13 -17.34 -5.32 3.89
N PRO A 14 -18.16 -6.08 3.14
CA PRO A 14 -17.64 -6.92 2.07
C PRO A 14 -16.90 -6.06 1.04
N VAL A 15 -15.72 -6.51 0.62
CA VAL A 15 -14.98 -5.89 -0.47
C VAL A 15 -15.81 -6.00 -1.74
N THR A 16 -16.09 -4.87 -2.38
CA THR A 16 -16.88 -4.83 -3.61
C THR A 16 -15.98 -4.92 -4.83
N ARG A 17 -16.56 -5.22 -6.00
CA ARG A 17 -15.85 -5.15 -7.27
C ARG A 17 -15.27 -3.75 -7.54
N GLN A 18 -15.98 -2.70 -7.12
CA GLN A 18 -15.51 -1.33 -7.26
C GLN A 18 -14.27 -1.08 -6.40
N ASP A 19 -14.24 -1.61 -5.18
CA ASP A 19 -13.06 -1.53 -4.30
C ASP A 19 -11.86 -2.25 -4.94
N LEU A 20 -12.06 -3.43 -5.55
CA LEU A 20 -11.00 -4.16 -6.24
C LEU A 20 -10.48 -3.42 -7.48
N VAL A 21 -11.37 -2.81 -8.27
CA VAL A 21 -10.97 -2.01 -9.43
C VAL A 21 -10.13 -0.81 -8.99
N LEU A 22 -10.55 -0.11 -7.94
CA LEU A 22 -9.78 0.99 -7.38
C LEU A 22 -8.39 0.52 -6.95
N ILE A 23 -8.30 -0.55 -6.16
CA ILE A 23 -7.01 -1.11 -5.72
C ILE A 23 -6.12 -1.50 -6.93
N ALA A 24 -6.69 -2.13 -7.95
CA ALA A 24 -5.94 -2.53 -9.14
C ALA A 24 -5.42 -1.31 -9.92
N THR A 25 -6.22 -0.24 -10.04
CA THR A 25 -5.81 1.02 -10.68
C THR A 25 -4.65 1.66 -9.90
N GLU A 26 -4.81 1.86 -8.60
CA GLU A 26 -3.80 2.48 -7.74
C GLU A 26 -2.48 1.67 -7.75
N TYR A 27 -2.58 0.34 -7.69
CA TYR A 27 -1.42 -0.54 -7.81
C TYR A 27 -0.76 -0.44 -9.19
N GLY A 28 -1.55 -0.35 -10.26
CA GLY A 28 -1.07 -0.18 -11.62
C GLY A 28 -0.26 1.11 -11.80
N GLU A 29 -0.73 2.22 -11.22
CA GLU A 29 -0.02 3.50 -11.23
C GLU A 29 1.30 3.44 -10.47
N LEU A 30 1.30 2.85 -9.27
CA LEU A 30 2.53 2.67 -8.48
C LEU A 30 3.56 1.79 -9.22
N LEU A 31 3.11 0.68 -9.82
CA LEU A 31 3.97 -0.21 -10.59
C LEU A 31 4.55 0.50 -11.82
N ALA A 32 3.76 1.31 -12.51
CA ALA A 32 4.23 2.10 -13.64
C ALA A 32 5.33 3.10 -13.21
N ALA A 33 5.12 3.82 -12.10
CA ALA A 33 6.10 4.76 -11.56
C ALA A 33 7.40 4.07 -11.12
N ALA A 34 7.31 2.88 -10.51
CA ALA A 34 8.48 2.08 -10.16
C ALA A 34 9.27 1.63 -11.40
N ARG A 35 8.60 1.17 -12.46
CA ARG A 35 9.25 0.80 -13.72
C ARG A 35 9.92 1.99 -14.40
N ALA A 36 9.27 3.15 -14.43
CA ALA A 36 9.85 4.39 -14.96
C ALA A 36 11.12 4.79 -14.19
N THR A 37 11.10 4.65 -12.86
CA THR A 37 12.25 4.92 -12.00
C THR A 37 13.46 4.05 -12.32
N ILE A 38 13.25 2.75 -12.57
CA ILE A 38 14.33 1.84 -12.98
C ILE A 38 14.87 2.23 -14.36
N ALA A 39 14.00 2.50 -15.34
CA ALA A 39 14.43 2.92 -16.66
C ALA A 39 15.24 4.24 -16.64
N ALA A 40 14.79 5.23 -15.85
CA ALA A 40 15.50 6.48 -15.66
C ALA A 40 16.90 6.27 -15.04
N ALA A 41 17.03 5.32 -14.11
CA ALA A 41 18.31 4.98 -13.50
C ALA A 41 19.26 4.31 -14.52
N GLU A 42 18.75 3.40 -15.35
CA GLU A 42 19.51 2.74 -16.41
C GLU A 42 19.98 3.73 -17.50
N LEU A 43 19.19 4.77 -17.76
CA LEU A 43 19.54 5.85 -18.68
C LEU A 43 20.50 6.90 -18.08
N GLY A 44 20.79 6.81 -16.78
CA GLY A 44 21.66 7.77 -16.08
C GLY A 44 21.04 9.14 -15.87
N GLU A 45 19.71 9.22 -15.75
CA GLU A 45 19.02 10.47 -15.44
C GLU A 45 19.48 11.06 -14.09
N PRO A 46 19.51 12.40 -13.95
CA PRO A 46 20.01 13.04 -12.72
C PRO A 46 19.15 12.77 -11.49
N ASN A 47 17.84 12.52 -11.67
CA ASN A 47 16.89 12.26 -10.56
C ASN A 47 15.97 11.06 -10.85
N PRO A 48 16.49 9.83 -10.91
CA PRO A 48 15.70 8.67 -11.32
C PRO A 48 14.47 8.40 -10.45
N LEU A 49 14.54 8.78 -9.16
CA LEU A 49 13.47 8.58 -8.18
C LEU A 49 12.30 9.57 -8.32
N GLU A 50 12.37 10.55 -9.22
CA GLU A 50 11.36 11.60 -9.35
C GLU A 50 9.97 11.03 -9.66
N HIS A 51 9.88 10.05 -10.57
CA HIS A 51 8.63 9.37 -10.91
C HIS A 51 7.98 8.70 -9.69
N LEU A 52 8.75 7.92 -8.93
CA LEU A 52 8.24 7.26 -7.73
C LEU A 52 7.86 8.27 -6.63
N ARG A 53 8.63 9.36 -6.48
CA ARG A 53 8.33 10.42 -5.50
C ARG A 53 7.01 11.12 -5.84
N HIS A 54 6.75 11.41 -7.12
CA HIS A 54 5.49 12.01 -7.55
C HIS A 54 4.30 11.09 -7.28
N ALA A 55 4.40 9.81 -7.62
CA ALA A 55 3.35 8.84 -7.33
C ALA A 55 3.07 8.76 -5.82
N LEU A 56 4.09 8.50 -4.99
CA LEU A 56 3.92 8.43 -3.53
C LEU A 56 3.34 9.73 -2.95
N LYS A 57 3.70 10.90 -3.49
CA LYS A 57 3.15 12.18 -3.06
C LYS A 57 1.65 12.30 -3.38
N ALA A 58 1.24 11.88 -4.57
CA ALA A 58 -0.16 11.93 -4.99
C ALA A 58 -1.07 11.10 -4.06
N HIS A 59 -0.58 9.97 -3.55
CA HIS A 59 -1.31 9.12 -2.61
C HIS A 59 -1.06 9.48 -1.13
N GLY A 60 -0.28 10.52 -0.81
CA GLY A 60 0.04 10.91 0.57
C GLY A 60 0.93 9.92 1.33
N GLN A 61 1.72 9.11 0.60
CA GLN A 61 2.54 8.01 1.13
C GLN A 61 4.04 8.31 1.13
N LEU A 62 4.44 9.58 1.02
CA LEU A 62 5.86 9.92 1.17
C LEU A 62 6.33 9.58 2.59
N PRO A 63 7.48 8.89 2.73
CA PRO A 63 8.06 8.67 4.04
C PRO A 63 8.31 10.00 4.77
N PRO A 64 8.13 10.05 6.10
CA PRO A 64 8.48 11.23 6.87
C PRO A 64 9.98 11.53 6.73
N ALA A 65 10.35 12.80 6.86
CA ALA A 65 11.75 13.22 6.78
C ALA A 65 12.60 12.46 7.82
N GLY A 66 13.74 11.91 7.38
CA GLY A 66 14.62 11.11 8.24
C GLY A 66 14.14 9.68 8.51
N ALA A 67 13.06 9.22 7.87
CA ALA A 67 12.64 7.83 7.95
C ALA A 67 13.76 6.88 7.55
N ARG A 68 13.98 5.82 8.35
CA ARG A 68 14.99 4.81 8.08
C ARG A 68 14.40 3.74 7.15
N PRO A 69 14.98 3.46 5.98
CA PRO A 69 14.42 2.49 5.02
C PRO A 69 14.13 1.11 5.63
N VAL A 70 15.01 0.61 6.50
CA VAL A 70 14.84 -0.68 7.19
C VAL A 70 13.55 -0.74 8.03
N LEU A 71 13.14 0.38 8.64
CA LEU A 71 11.91 0.44 9.43
C LEU A 71 10.67 0.48 8.55
N LEU A 72 10.75 1.11 7.37
CA LEU A 72 9.66 1.12 6.39
C LEU A 72 9.43 -0.28 5.82
N LEU A 73 10.50 -0.99 5.49
CA LEU A 73 10.42 -2.37 4.99
C LEU A 73 9.83 -3.33 6.03
N ALA A 74 10.18 -3.18 7.31
CA ALA A 74 9.64 -3.98 8.39
C ALA A 74 8.11 -3.80 8.57
N GLN A 75 7.56 -2.64 8.23
CA GLN A 75 6.12 -2.35 8.34
C GLN A 75 5.28 -3.06 7.25
N CYS A 76 5.85 -3.30 6.07
CA CYS A 76 5.17 -4.04 5.00
C CYS A 76 5.08 -5.55 5.28
N ALA A 77 5.88 -6.07 6.21
CA ALA A 77 6.00 -7.50 6.47
C ALA A 77 4.99 -8.04 7.49
N VAL A 78 3.94 -7.29 7.86
CA VAL A 78 2.84 -7.89 8.64
C VAL A 78 2.17 -8.93 7.74
N PRO A 79 2.27 -10.23 8.07
CA PRO A 79 1.68 -11.26 7.23
C PRO A 79 0.17 -11.06 7.23
N ILE A 80 -0.45 -11.21 6.06
CA ILE A 80 -1.88 -11.52 5.98
C ILE A 80 -2.02 -12.94 6.55
N THR A 81 -2.00 -13.08 7.87
CA THR A 81 -2.41 -14.29 8.59
C THR A 81 -3.93 -14.35 8.57
N GLY A 82 -4.48 -14.78 7.43
CA GLY A 82 -5.93 -14.87 7.24
C GLY A 82 -6.38 -15.64 6.00
N TRP A 83 -5.55 -16.51 5.42
CA TRP A 83 -5.95 -17.37 4.29
C TRP A 83 -5.91 -18.87 4.63
N ALA A 84 -5.86 -19.20 5.92
CA ALA A 84 -6.10 -20.56 6.39
C ALA A 84 -7.57 -20.74 6.75
N GLU A 85 -8.46 -20.79 5.73
CA GLU A 85 -9.78 -21.47 5.79
C GLU A 85 -10.55 -21.30 4.46
N VAL A 86 -9.97 -21.71 3.33
CA VAL A 86 -10.77 -22.06 2.14
C VAL A 86 -10.21 -23.37 1.57
N THR A 87 -10.48 -24.45 2.29
CA THR A 87 -10.54 -25.81 1.72
C THR A 87 -11.75 -26.51 2.33
N ARG A 88 -12.89 -26.37 1.65
CA ARG A 88 -13.87 -27.45 1.56
C ARG A 88 -14.67 -27.33 0.28
#